data_AF-A0A376KIY1-F1
#
_entry.id   AF-A0A376KIY1-F1
#
_cell.length_a   1.000
_cell.length_b   1.000
_cell.length_c   1.000
_cell.angle_alpha   90.00
_cell.angle_beta   90.00
_cell.angle_gamma   90.00
#
_symmetry.space_group_name_H-M   'P 1'
#
loop_
_entity.id
_entity.type
_entity.pdbx_description
1 polymer ?
#
loop_
_entity_poly.entity_id
_entity_poly.type
_entity_poly.pdbx_seq_one_letter_code
_entity_poly.pdbx_strand_id
1 'polypeptide(L)'
;MQKKPLDDVKVRQALTYAVNKDAIIKAVYQGAGVSAKNLIPPTMWGYNDDVQDYTYDPEKAKALLKEAGLEKGFSIDLWAMPVQRPYNPNARRMAEMIQADWAKVGVQAKIVTYEWGEYLQACERWRTSRR
;
A
#
# COMPACT_ATOMS: atom_id res chain seq x y z
N MET A 1 0.64 9.99 11.31
CA MET A 1 -0.59 9.85 10.50
C MET A 1 -1.77 10.25 11.36
N GLN A 2 -2.79 10.92 10.81
CA GLN A 2 -3.92 11.43 11.60
C GLN A 2 -5.30 10.86 11.21
N LYS A 3 -5.39 10.02 10.17
CA LYS A 3 -6.66 9.39 9.78
C LYS A 3 -6.81 8.03 10.46
N LYS A 4 -7.78 7.90 11.37
CA LYS A 4 -8.19 6.57 11.86
C LYS A 4 -8.64 5.68 10.70
N PRO A 5 -8.30 4.37 10.67
CA PRO A 5 -7.45 3.65 11.64
C PRO A 5 -5.94 3.63 11.29
N LEU A 6 -5.49 4.40 10.30
CA LEU A 6 -4.10 4.41 9.82
C LEU A 6 -3.13 5.15 10.74
N ASP A 7 -3.64 5.86 11.75
CA ASP A 7 -2.84 6.42 12.85
C ASP A 7 -2.19 5.30 13.70
N ASP A 8 -2.82 4.13 13.82
CA ASP A 8 -2.27 2.97 14.50
C ASP A 8 -1.16 2.27 13.68
N VAL A 9 -0.01 2.03 14.32
CA VAL A 9 1.13 1.32 13.74
C VAL A 9 0.76 -0.11 13.37
N LYS A 10 0.00 -0.82 14.21
CA LYS A 10 -0.38 -2.22 13.98
C LYS A 10 -1.24 -2.36 12.72
N VAL A 11 -2.13 -1.40 12.49
CA VAL A 11 -2.98 -1.36 11.30
C VAL A 11 -2.12 -1.18 10.05
N ARG A 12 -1.13 -0.27 10.06
CA ARG A 12 -0.21 -0.10 8.93
C ARG A 12 0.62 -1.35 8.67
N GLN A 13 1.13 -1.99 9.73
CA GLN A 13 1.87 -3.25 9.60
C GLN A 13 0.99 -4.36 9.03
N ALA A 14 -0.26 -4.48 9.51
CA ALA A 14 -1.21 -5.47 8.99
C ALA A 14 -1.48 -5.29 7.50
N LEU A 15 -1.72 -4.05 7.05
CA LEU A 15 -1.93 -3.74 5.64
C LEU A 15 -0.70 -4.09 4.78
N THR A 16 0.52 -3.95 5.32
CA THR A 16 1.75 -4.36 4.63
C THR A 16 1.88 -5.88 4.55
N TYR A 17 1.69 -6.62 5.65
CA TYR A 17 1.75 -8.08 5.67
C TYR A 17 0.69 -8.73 4.76
N ALA A 18 -0.45 -8.05 4.58
CA ALA A 18 -1.54 -8.54 3.72
C ALA A 18 -1.24 -8.48 2.22
N VAL A 19 -0.21 -7.76 1.75
CA VAL A 19 0.04 -7.51 0.32
C VAL A 19 1.10 -8.46 -0.23
N ASN A 20 0.79 -9.17 -1.30
CA ASN A 20 1.75 -10.01 -2.00
C ASN A 20 2.60 -9.17 -2.98
N LYS A 21 3.72 -8.63 -2.49
CA LYS A 21 4.65 -7.82 -3.30
C LYS A 21 5.18 -8.57 -4.52
N ASP A 22 5.54 -9.84 -4.37
CA ASP A 22 6.12 -10.64 -5.47
C ASP A 22 5.11 -10.85 -6.61
N ALA A 23 3.84 -11.10 -6.27
CA ALA A 23 2.78 -11.18 -7.25
C ALA A 23 2.60 -9.86 -8.00
N ILE A 24 2.64 -8.72 -7.30
CA ILE A 24 2.56 -7.39 -7.91
C ILE A 24 3.75 -7.16 -8.86
N ILE A 25 4.98 -7.47 -8.46
CA ILE A 25 6.17 -7.32 -9.31
C ILE A 25 6.01 -8.13 -10.59
N LYS A 26 5.60 -9.40 -10.46
CA LYS A 26 5.40 -10.27 -11.62
C LYS A 26 4.31 -9.77 -12.56
N ALA A 27 3.15 -9.34 -12.02
CA ALA A 27 1.99 -8.98 -12.82
C ALA A 27 2.03 -7.55 -13.39
N VAL A 28 2.56 -6.59 -12.63
CA VAL A 28 2.55 -5.17 -12.97
C VAL A 28 3.87 -4.74 -13.61
N TYR A 29 5.00 -5.22 -13.10
CA TYR A 29 6.32 -4.82 -13.59
C TYR A 29 6.91 -5.82 -14.59
N GLN A 30 6.36 -7.04 -14.70
CA GLN A 30 6.72 -8.04 -15.72
C GLN A 30 8.23 -8.31 -15.81
N GLY A 31 8.93 -8.29 -14.65
CA GLY A 31 10.38 -8.49 -14.57
C GLY A 31 11.23 -7.22 -14.71
N ALA A 32 10.64 -6.06 -14.97
CA ALA A 32 11.31 -4.76 -15.04
C ALA A 32 11.40 -4.03 -13.69
N GLY A 33 11.24 -4.74 -12.56
CA GLY A 33 11.28 -4.17 -11.21
C GLY A 33 11.74 -5.19 -10.18
N VAL A 34 12.29 -4.70 -9.08
CA VAL A 34 12.75 -5.50 -7.93
C VAL A 34 11.94 -5.16 -6.69
N SER A 35 11.79 -6.12 -5.77
CA SER A 35 11.07 -5.88 -4.52
C SER A 35 11.82 -4.87 -3.67
N ALA A 36 11.08 -3.88 -3.14
CA ALA A 36 11.63 -2.84 -2.30
C ALA A 36 11.45 -3.19 -0.82
N LYS A 37 12.58 -3.29 -0.10
CA LYS A 37 12.65 -3.36 1.38
C LYS A 37 12.94 -2.00 2.03
N ASN A 38 13.51 -1.06 1.28
CA ASN A 38 13.87 0.29 1.73
C ASN A 38 13.23 1.35 0.82
N LEU A 39 13.16 2.58 1.33
CA LEU A 39 12.69 3.76 0.56
C LEU A 39 13.68 4.16 -0.53
N ILE A 40 14.98 4.13 -0.22
CA ILE A 40 16.04 4.44 -1.19
C ILE A 40 16.40 3.17 -1.99
N PRO A 41 16.72 3.30 -3.29
CA PRO A 41 17.11 2.15 -4.09
C PRO A 41 18.51 1.64 -3.71
N PRO A 42 18.85 0.36 -3.98
CA PRO A 42 20.16 -0.22 -3.70
C PRO A 42 21.34 0.52 -4.35
N THR A 43 21.07 1.27 -5.42
CA THR A 43 22.07 2.06 -6.15
C THR A 43 22.42 3.39 -5.47
N MET A 44 21.72 3.77 -4.40
CA MET A 44 21.91 5.03 -3.71
C MET A 44 22.79 4.86 -2.47
N TRP A 45 23.73 5.79 -2.27
CA TRP A 45 24.54 5.85 -1.06
C TRP A 45 23.65 5.95 0.20
N GLY A 46 23.99 5.16 1.22
CA GLY A 46 23.22 5.08 2.47
C GLY A 46 22.16 3.97 2.49
N TYR A 47 22.06 3.15 1.44
CA TYR A 47 21.22 1.94 1.46
C TYR A 47 21.65 1.00 2.58
N ASN A 48 20.70 0.56 3.41
CA ASN A 48 20.97 -0.36 4.50
C ASN A 48 20.45 -1.76 4.16
N ASP A 49 21.36 -2.70 3.92
CA ASP A 49 21.00 -4.07 3.59
C ASP A 49 20.47 -4.90 4.77
N ASP A 50 20.72 -4.49 6.00
CA ASP A 50 20.33 -5.23 7.21
C ASP A 50 18.83 -5.10 7.52
N VAL A 51 18.14 -4.14 6.89
CA VAL A 51 16.69 -3.96 7.05
C VAL A 51 15.96 -5.20 6.54
N GLN A 52 15.18 -5.81 7.44
CA GLN A 52 14.35 -6.95 7.11
C GLN A 52 13.01 -6.47 6.52
N ASP A 53 12.64 -7.02 5.36
CA ASP A 53 11.37 -6.68 4.73
C ASP A 53 10.20 -7.37 5.45
N TYR A 54 9.01 -6.78 5.29
CA TYR A 54 7.76 -7.43 5.64
C TYR A 54 7.48 -8.55 4.65
N THR A 55 7.26 -9.76 5.19
CA THR A 55 6.82 -10.92 4.41
C THR A 55 5.36 -10.79 4.00
N TYR A 56 4.93 -11.53 2.99
CA TYR A 56 3.52 -11.74 2.72
C TYR A 56 2.97 -12.77 3.71
N ASP A 57 2.14 -12.32 4.65
CA ASP A 57 1.56 -13.14 5.71
C ASP A 57 0.14 -12.63 6.08
N PRO A 58 -0.90 -13.11 5.36
CA PRO A 58 -2.28 -12.73 5.63
C PRO A 58 -2.77 -13.12 7.03
N GLU A 59 -2.23 -14.18 7.64
CA GLU A 59 -2.65 -14.63 8.97
C GLU A 59 -2.09 -13.70 10.05
N LYS A 60 -0.83 -13.29 9.94
CA LYS A 60 -0.25 -12.25 10.80
C LYS A 60 -0.95 -10.91 10.63
N ALA A 61 -1.36 -10.55 9.40
CA ALA A 61 -2.16 -9.36 9.15
C ALA A 61 -3.50 -9.40 9.91
N LYS A 62 -4.23 -10.52 9.86
CA LYS A 62 -5.48 -10.69 10.62
C LYS A 62 -5.24 -10.60 12.13
N ALA A 63 -4.17 -11.20 12.64
CA ALA A 63 -3.82 -11.13 14.06
C ALA A 63 -3.58 -9.68 14.51
N LEU A 64 -2.81 -8.90 13.75
CA LEU A 64 -2.56 -7.49 14.03
C LEU A 64 -3.83 -6.63 13.96
N LEU A 65 -4.72 -6.89 13.00
CA LEU A 65 -6.02 -6.21 12.93
C LEU A 65 -6.89 -6.52 14.15
N LYS A 66 -6.90 -7.79 14.60
CA LYS A 66 -7.60 -8.18 15.83
C LYS A 66 -7.04 -7.49 17.06
N GLU A 67 -5.71 -7.43 17.20
CA GLU A 67 -5.05 -6.70 18.29
C GLU A 67 -5.34 -5.20 18.29
N ALA A 68 -5.58 -4.61 17.11
CA ALA A 68 -5.99 -3.22 16.95
C ALA A 68 -7.51 -3.02 17.17
N GLY A 69 -8.26 -4.07 17.54
CA GLY A 69 -9.71 -4.02 17.73
C GLY A 69 -10.52 -3.94 16.43
N LEU A 70 -9.91 -4.28 15.29
CA LEU A 70 -10.50 -4.22 13.94
C LEU A 70 -10.71 -5.62 13.34
N GLU A 71 -11.09 -6.60 14.16
CA GLU A 71 -11.33 -7.98 13.72
C GLU A 71 -12.40 -8.11 12.63
N LYS A 72 -13.36 -7.17 12.61
CA LYS A 72 -14.43 -7.10 11.59
C LYS A 72 -13.99 -6.38 10.32
N GLY A 73 -12.74 -5.91 10.28
CA GLY A 73 -12.21 -5.11 9.20
C GLY A 73 -12.71 -3.67 9.20
N PHE A 74 -12.42 -2.96 8.11
CA PHE A 74 -12.82 -1.58 7.88
C PHE A 74 -12.76 -1.26 6.38
N SER A 75 -13.33 -0.13 5.99
CA SER A 75 -13.26 0.37 4.62
C SER A 75 -12.23 1.49 4.48
N ILE A 76 -11.53 1.52 3.35
CA ILE A 76 -10.51 2.53 3.05
C ILE A 76 -10.50 2.89 1.57
N ASP A 77 -10.33 4.17 1.26
CA ASP A 77 -10.08 4.58 -0.12
C ASP A 77 -8.62 4.30 -0.49
N LEU A 78 -8.42 3.58 -1.59
CA LEU A 78 -7.11 3.31 -2.18
C LEU A 78 -6.96 4.14 -3.45
N TRP A 79 -6.11 5.16 -3.38
CA TRP A 79 -5.97 6.11 -4.47
C TRP A 79 -4.97 5.56 -5.50
N ALA A 80 -5.43 5.47 -6.75
CA ALA A 80 -4.63 4.99 -7.86
C ALA A 80 -4.57 6.08 -8.93
N MET A 81 -3.38 6.34 -9.43
CA MET A 81 -3.18 7.34 -10.46
C MET A 81 -3.58 6.83 -11.86
N PRO A 82 -4.10 7.71 -12.74
CA PRO A 82 -4.60 7.31 -14.06
C PRO A 82 -3.51 7.16 -15.13
N VAL A 83 -2.28 7.61 -14.85
CA VAL A 83 -1.16 7.66 -15.81
C VAL A 83 -0.01 6.75 -15.40
N GLN A 84 0.76 6.27 -16.37
CA GLN A 84 1.96 5.48 -16.13
C GLN A 84 3.09 6.35 -15.56
N ARG A 85 3.94 5.76 -14.72
CA ARG A 85 5.14 6.42 -14.16
C ARG A 85 6.36 5.52 -14.21
N PRO A 86 7.57 6.11 -14.18
CA PRO A 86 8.81 5.34 -14.09
C PRO A 86 8.84 4.35 -12.93
N TYR A 87 8.21 4.70 -11.80
CA TYR A 87 8.15 3.87 -10.59
C TYR A 87 6.87 3.03 -10.46
N ASN A 88 5.90 3.19 -11.36
CA ASN A 88 4.66 2.41 -11.34
C ASN A 88 4.03 2.39 -12.74
N PRO A 89 4.23 1.32 -13.53
CA PRO A 89 3.77 1.25 -14.91
C PRO A 89 2.24 1.09 -15.01
N ASN A 90 1.57 0.56 -13.97
CA ASN A 90 0.11 0.39 -13.98
C ASN A 90 -0.47 0.43 -12.55
N ALA A 91 -0.71 1.64 -12.06
CA ALA A 91 -1.23 1.85 -10.70
C ALA A 91 -2.64 1.29 -10.50
N ARG A 92 -3.49 1.29 -11.54
CA ARG A 92 -4.83 0.72 -11.45
C ARG A 92 -4.77 -0.79 -11.23
N ARG A 93 -3.96 -1.50 -12.01
CA ARG A 93 -3.79 -2.95 -11.85
C ARG A 93 -3.19 -3.30 -10.49
N MET A 94 -2.20 -2.53 -10.05
CA MET A 94 -1.64 -2.68 -8.71
C MET A 94 -2.69 -2.49 -7.61
N ALA A 95 -3.54 -1.47 -7.72
CA ALA A 95 -4.61 -1.21 -6.76
C ALA A 95 -5.67 -2.31 -6.73
N GLU A 96 -6.03 -2.91 -7.87
CA GLU A 96 -6.92 -4.08 -7.93
C GLU A 96 -6.33 -5.29 -7.21
N MET A 97 -5.02 -5.53 -7.35
CA MET A 97 -4.33 -6.61 -6.66
C MET A 97 -4.29 -6.37 -5.15
N ILE A 98 -3.93 -5.15 -4.72
CA ILE A 98 -3.95 -4.77 -3.31
C ILE A 98 -5.36 -4.87 -2.73
N GLN A 99 -6.40 -4.42 -3.46
CA GLN A 99 -7.79 -4.54 -3.06
C GLN A 99 -8.18 -6.01 -2.84
N ALA A 100 -7.81 -6.91 -3.76
CA ALA A 100 -8.09 -8.33 -3.63
C ALA A 100 -7.36 -8.97 -2.44
N ASP A 101 -6.12 -8.55 -2.17
CA ASP A 101 -5.33 -9.02 -1.05
C ASP A 101 -5.87 -8.52 0.30
N TRP A 102 -6.19 -7.23 0.40
CA TRP A 102 -6.81 -6.63 1.58
C TRP A 102 -8.19 -7.21 1.89
N ALA A 103 -8.97 -7.59 0.87
CA ALA A 103 -10.25 -8.26 1.07
C ALA A 103 -10.11 -9.60 1.82
N LYS A 104 -9.01 -10.34 1.63
CA LYS A 104 -8.74 -11.61 2.33
C LYS A 104 -8.56 -11.46 3.84
N VAL A 105 -8.24 -10.25 4.30
CA VAL A 105 -8.07 -9.90 5.72
C VAL A 105 -9.20 -9.01 6.24
N GLY A 106 -10.31 -8.89 5.49
CA GLY A 106 -11.49 -8.13 5.88
C GLY A 106 -11.42 -6.62 5.60
N VAL A 107 -10.36 -6.13 4.95
CA VAL A 107 -10.23 -4.71 4.61
C VAL A 107 -10.84 -4.44 3.23
N GLN A 108 -11.88 -3.60 3.20
CA GLN A 108 -12.59 -3.26 1.98
C GLN A 108 -11.99 -2.00 1.35
N ALA A 109 -11.14 -2.19 0.34
CA ALA A 109 -10.54 -1.07 -0.39
C ALA A 109 -11.51 -0.55 -1.46
N LYS A 110 -11.77 0.77 -1.50
CA LYS A 110 -12.43 1.44 -2.61
C LYS A 110 -11.39 2.12 -3.48
N ILE A 111 -11.22 1.66 -4.72
CA ILE A 111 -10.27 2.28 -5.64
C ILE A 111 -10.82 3.64 -6.09
N VAL A 112 -10.05 4.70 -5.89
CA VAL A 112 -10.39 6.07 -6.29
C VAL A 112 -9.33 6.55 -7.28
N THR A 113 -9.79 7.10 -8.40
CA THR A 113 -8.93 7.74 -9.40
C THR A 113 -9.56 9.06 -9.81
N TYR A 114 -8.71 10.03 -10.12
CA TYR A 114 -9.07 11.32 -10.69
C TYR A 114 -8.25 11.54 -11.96
N GLU A 115 -8.55 12.59 -12.72
CA GLU A 115 -7.59 13.13 -13.70
C GLU A 115 -6.28 13.50 -12.97
N TRP A 116 -5.11 13.41 -13.63
CA TRP A 116 -3.81 13.51 -12.96
C TRP A 116 -3.57 14.83 -12.22
N GLY A 117 -3.93 15.97 -12.81
CA GLY A 117 -3.84 17.27 -12.16
C GLY A 117 -4.73 17.34 -10.91
N GLU A 118 -5.97 16.88 -11.03
CA GLU A 118 -6.92 16.81 -9.91
C GLU A 118 -6.49 15.79 -8.85
N TYR A 119 -5.88 14.67 -9.24
CA TYR A 119 -5.36 13.65 -8.33
C TYR A 119 -4.30 14.25 -7.39
N LEU A 120 -3.36 15.04 -7.95
CA LEU A 120 -2.33 15.71 -7.16
C LEU A 120 -2.93 16.76 -6.21
N GLN A 121 -3.86 17.58 -6.71
CA GLN A 121 -4.53 18.58 -5.87
C GLN A 121 -5.37 17.92 -4.77
N ALA A 122 -6.08 16.85 -5.07
CA ALA A 122 -6.87 16.10 -4.11
C ALA A 122 -5.99 15.45 -3.04
N CYS A 123 -4.81 14.92 -3.41
CA CYS A 123 -3.82 14.42 -2.46
C CYS A 123 -3.33 15.53 -1.53
N GLU A 124 -3.04 16.71 -2.08
CA GLU A 124 -2.56 17.86 -1.33
C GLU A 124 -3.64 18.42 -0.38
N ARG A 125 -4.90 18.51 -0.84
CA ARG A 125 -6.04 18.88 0.00
C ARG A 125 -6.25 17.87 1.13
N TRP A 126 -6.15 16.57 0.83
CA TRP A 126 -6.27 15.52 1.85
C TRP A 126 -5.16 15.61 2.91
N ARG A 127 -3.96 16.03 2.50
CA ARG A 127 -2.81 16.26 3.39
C ARG A 127 -2.99 17.50 4.27
N THR A 128 -3.49 18.59 3.70
CA THR A 128 -3.60 19.90 4.36
C THR A 128 -4.85 20.06 5.22
N SER A 129 -5.97 19.39 4.88
CA SER A 129 -7.21 19.40 5.66
C SER A 129 -7.10 18.71 7.04
N ARG A 130 -5.88 18.38 7.47
CA ARG A 130 -5.53 17.60 8.67
C ARG A 130 -4.34 18.24 9.40
N ARG A 131 -4.22 19.56 9.34
CA ARG A 131 -3.40 20.35 10.28
C ARG A 131 -4.29 20.92 11.37
#